data_AF-A0A090M3S2-F1
#
_entry.id   AF-A0A090M3S2-F1
#
_cell.length_a   1.000
_cell.length_b   1.000
_cell.length_c   1.000
_cell.angle_alpha   90.00
_cell.angle_beta   90.00
_cell.angle_gamma   90.00
#
_symmetry.space_group_name_H-M   'P 1'
#
loop_
_entity.id
_entity.type
_entity.pdbx_description
1 polymer ?
#
loop_
_entity_poly.entity_id
_entity_poly.type
_entity_poly.pdbx_seq_one_letter_code
_entity_poly.pdbx_strand_id
1 'polypeptide(L)'
;MPLTSRANDPEALVTSFTVVALDRGFVIRPSPPWEGASASSTRDDAMGALGAFACAYDARFVDLAREIAIEGVVPRDGALDLVPVTFVDGKCACELWDFRGRRGRGTADVRRLELRVSASTIAREARMIAERMCDASDEAAVEARALALEEAALAATRPLRLGVAGFTRDAREPTFRNAWSARE
;
A
#
# COMPACT_ATOMS: atom_id res chain seq x y z
N MET A 1 -19.08 -3.69 -33.56
CA MET A 1 -18.37 -3.25 -32.33
C MET A 1 -18.58 -4.34 -31.27
N PRO A 2 -17.68 -5.31 -31.09
CA PRO A 2 -17.80 -6.20 -29.94
C PRO A 2 -17.14 -5.55 -28.72
N LEU A 3 -17.92 -5.40 -27.65
CA LEU A 3 -17.44 -5.13 -26.29
C LEU A 3 -16.66 -6.35 -25.80
N THR A 4 -15.33 -6.29 -25.84
CA THR A 4 -14.51 -7.29 -25.15
C THR A 4 -14.56 -7.01 -23.66
N SER A 5 -15.28 -7.90 -22.96
CA SER A 5 -15.27 -8.05 -21.51
C SER A 5 -13.83 -8.06 -20.99
N ARG A 6 -13.43 -6.97 -20.33
CA ARG A 6 -12.15 -6.82 -19.62
C ARG A 6 -12.22 -7.48 -18.23
N ALA A 7 -12.90 -8.61 -18.13
CA ALA A 7 -13.04 -9.38 -16.90
C ALA A 7 -12.04 -10.55 -16.95
N ASN A 8 -11.16 -10.63 -15.96
CA ASN A 8 -10.03 -11.56 -15.83
C ASN A 8 -8.78 -11.22 -16.63
N ASP A 9 -8.24 -10.03 -16.38
CA ASP A 9 -6.81 -9.85 -16.48
C ASP A 9 -6.17 -10.41 -15.18
N PRO A 10 -5.43 -11.53 -15.22
CA PRO A 10 -4.80 -12.11 -14.03
C PRO A 10 -3.70 -11.23 -13.44
N GLU A 11 -3.25 -10.22 -14.19
CA GLU A 11 -2.28 -9.21 -13.73
C GLU A 11 -2.99 -7.97 -13.15
N ALA A 12 -4.33 -7.93 -13.16
CA ALA A 12 -5.05 -6.83 -12.54
C ALA A 12 -4.84 -6.85 -11.02
N LEU A 13 -4.29 -5.75 -10.51
CA LEU A 13 -4.11 -5.53 -9.08
C LEU A 13 -5.48 -5.64 -8.39
N VAL A 14 -5.64 -6.58 -7.46
CA VAL A 14 -6.88 -6.77 -6.68
C VAL A 14 -6.77 -6.04 -5.35
N THR A 15 -7.86 -5.42 -4.88
CA THR A 15 -7.91 -4.84 -3.53
C THR A 15 -7.73 -5.96 -2.52
N SER A 16 -6.59 -5.95 -1.83
CA SER A 16 -6.21 -7.00 -0.89
C SER A 16 -6.68 -6.71 0.54
N PHE A 17 -6.64 -5.45 0.94
CA PHE A 17 -7.05 -5.02 2.27
C PHE A 17 -7.74 -3.66 2.26
N THR A 18 -8.38 -3.34 3.37
CA THR A 18 -9.07 -2.08 3.59
C THR A 18 -8.57 -1.45 4.88
N VAL A 19 -8.23 -0.16 4.81
CA VAL A 19 -8.00 0.70 5.97
C VAL A 19 -9.30 1.45 6.25
N VAL A 20 -9.88 1.23 7.42
CA VAL A 20 -11.13 1.88 7.84
C VAL A 20 -10.79 2.91 8.91
N ALA A 21 -11.00 4.20 8.61
CA ALA A 21 -10.83 5.28 9.56
C ALA A 21 -12.19 5.62 10.20
N LEU A 22 -12.29 5.39 11.51
CA LEU A 22 -13.47 5.62 12.36
C LEU A 22 -13.26 6.85 13.25
N ASP A 23 -14.22 7.20 14.07
CA ASP A 23 -14.12 8.41 14.89
C ASP A 23 -13.03 8.38 15.94
N ARG A 24 -12.85 7.22 16.56
CA ARG A 24 -11.98 7.03 17.73
C ARG A 24 -10.70 6.27 17.39
N GLY A 25 -10.53 5.89 16.13
CA GLY A 25 -9.43 5.03 15.73
C GLY A 25 -9.56 4.49 14.32
N PHE A 26 -8.69 3.55 13.97
CA PHE A 26 -8.68 2.92 12.67
C PHE A 26 -8.54 1.40 12.79
N VAL A 27 -8.91 0.70 11.73
CA VAL A 27 -8.71 -0.74 11.61
C VAL A 27 -8.13 -1.04 10.24
N ILE A 28 -7.25 -2.03 10.18
CA ILE A 28 -6.80 -2.64 8.93
C ILE A 28 -7.36 -4.05 8.89
N ARG A 29 -8.05 -4.41 7.80
CA ARG A 29 -8.70 -5.70 7.64
C ARG A 29 -8.53 -6.23 6.21
N PRO A 30 -8.65 -7.54 5.98
CA PRO A 30 -8.83 -8.08 4.64
C PRO A 30 -9.99 -7.35 3.93
N SER A 31 -9.95 -7.27 2.60
CA SER A 31 -11.09 -6.77 1.82
C SER A 31 -12.03 -7.92 1.45
N PRO A 32 -13.35 -7.81 1.68
CA PRO A 32 -14.06 -6.72 2.35
C PRO A 32 -13.84 -6.69 3.88
N PRO A 33 -13.91 -5.51 4.53
CA PRO A 33 -13.51 -5.33 5.93
C PRO A 33 -14.41 -6.00 6.98
N TRP A 34 -15.68 -6.24 6.64
CA TRP A 34 -16.64 -7.06 7.39
C TRP A 34 -17.69 -7.66 6.44
N GLU A 35 -18.52 -8.57 6.94
CA GLU A 35 -19.57 -9.20 6.14
C GLU A 35 -20.64 -8.20 5.70
N GLY A 36 -20.96 -8.16 4.41
CA GLY A 36 -21.92 -7.22 3.84
C GLY A 36 -21.40 -5.78 3.70
N ALA A 37 -20.12 -5.53 3.95
CA ALA A 37 -19.52 -4.21 3.75
C ALA A 37 -19.64 -3.77 2.29
N SER A 38 -20.05 -2.52 2.09
CA SER A 38 -20.10 -1.88 0.77
C SER A 38 -19.74 -0.40 0.87
N ALA A 39 -19.41 0.25 -0.24
CA ALA A 39 -19.13 1.69 -0.26
C ALA A 39 -20.32 2.56 0.21
N SER A 40 -21.54 1.99 0.22
CA SER A 40 -22.74 2.62 0.75
C SER A 40 -23.00 2.35 2.23
N SER A 41 -22.19 1.52 2.90
CA SER A 41 -22.30 1.26 4.33
C SER A 41 -22.19 2.55 5.13
N THR A 42 -22.95 2.61 6.23
CA THR A 42 -23.00 3.78 7.09
C THR A 42 -21.92 3.72 8.17
N ARG A 43 -21.66 4.87 8.76
CA ARG A 43 -20.79 5.02 9.93
C ARG A 43 -21.26 4.15 11.10
N ASP A 44 -22.56 4.04 11.32
CA ASP A 44 -23.11 3.23 12.42
C ASP A 44 -22.87 1.74 12.16
N ASP A 45 -23.04 1.27 10.93
CA ASP A 45 -22.70 -0.11 10.53
C ASP A 45 -21.21 -0.39 10.79
N ALA A 46 -20.34 0.52 10.35
CA ALA A 46 -18.90 0.39 10.52
C ALA A 46 -18.49 0.43 12.00
N MET A 47 -19.07 1.33 12.80
CA MET A 47 -18.81 1.40 14.24
C MET A 47 -19.30 0.16 14.98
N GLY A 48 -20.48 -0.37 14.62
CA GLY A 48 -21.01 -1.60 15.19
C GLY A 48 -20.17 -2.83 14.85
N ALA A 49 -19.68 -2.93 13.61
CA ALA A 49 -18.88 -4.05 13.17
C ALA A 49 -17.41 -4.00 13.65
N LEU A 50 -16.81 -2.80 13.69
CA LEU A 50 -15.36 -2.65 13.82
C LEU A 50 -14.90 -1.86 15.05
N GLY A 51 -15.79 -1.14 15.73
CA GLY A 51 -15.41 -0.21 16.79
C GLY A 51 -14.63 -0.85 17.94
N ALA A 52 -14.93 -2.10 18.28
CA ALA A 52 -14.22 -2.86 19.32
C ALA A 52 -12.77 -3.23 18.96
N PHE A 53 -12.42 -3.20 17.66
CA PHE A 53 -11.11 -3.57 17.13
C PHE A 53 -10.27 -2.35 16.73
N ALA A 54 -10.77 -1.14 17.01
CA ALA A 54 -10.13 0.09 16.56
C ALA A 54 -8.85 0.39 17.34
N CYS A 55 -7.75 0.51 16.61
CA CYS A 55 -6.50 1.05 17.11
C CYS A 55 -6.64 2.57 17.31
N ALA A 56 -6.13 3.09 18.42
CA ALA A 56 -6.18 4.52 18.69
C ALA A 56 -5.36 5.34 17.68
N TYR A 57 -5.71 6.62 17.53
CA TYR A 57 -4.94 7.56 16.73
C TYR A 57 -3.70 8.06 17.49
N ASP A 58 -2.62 7.28 17.40
CA ASP A 58 -1.31 7.60 17.97
C ASP A 58 -0.27 7.97 16.90
N ALA A 59 1.00 8.12 17.30
CA ALA A 59 2.08 8.43 16.36
C ALA A 59 2.24 7.36 15.26
N ARG A 60 2.03 6.08 15.59
CA ARG A 60 2.12 4.98 14.62
C ARG A 60 1.05 5.10 13.55
N PHE A 61 -0.16 5.53 13.93
CA PHE A 61 -1.19 5.84 12.95
C PHE A 61 -0.77 6.96 12.00
N VAL A 62 -0.15 8.02 12.51
CA VAL A 62 0.29 9.15 11.68
C VAL A 62 1.29 8.69 10.62
N ASP A 63 2.27 7.86 11.03
CA ASP A 63 3.26 7.29 10.12
C ASP A 63 2.60 6.37 9.09
N LEU A 64 1.73 5.45 9.54
CA LEU A 64 0.97 4.56 8.65
C LEU A 64 0.13 5.34 7.63
N ALA A 65 -0.61 6.36 8.07
CA ALA A 65 -1.46 7.17 7.22
C ALA A 65 -0.63 7.96 6.19
N ARG A 66 0.54 8.45 6.59
CA ARG A 66 1.49 9.10 5.69
C ARG A 66 2.02 8.11 4.63
N GLU A 67 2.45 6.93 5.05
CA GLU A 67 2.99 5.90 4.13
C GLU A 67 1.94 5.49 3.08
N ILE A 68 0.71 5.21 3.52
CA ILE A 68 -0.37 4.73 2.64
C ILE A 68 -0.95 5.87 1.79
N ALA A 69 -1.36 6.97 2.41
CA ALA A 69 -2.18 7.98 1.75
C ALA A 69 -1.37 9.10 1.08
N ILE A 70 -0.11 9.30 1.47
CA ILE A 70 0.74 10.38 0.93
C ILE A 70 1.87 9.79 0.08
N GLU A 71 2.63 8.83 0.63
CA GLU A 71 3.81 8.28 -0.04
C GLU A 71 3.46 7.16 -1.04
N GLY A 72 2.31 6.52 -0.86
CA GLY A 72 1.83 5.41 -1.68
C GLY A 72 2.73 4.19 -1.56
N VAL A 73 3.24 3.91 -0.36
CA VAL A 73 4.15 2.79 -0.10
C VAL A 73 3.57 1.81 0.90
N VAL A 74 4.02 0.57 0.81
CA VAL A 74 3.67 -0.48 1.78
C VAL A 74 4.24 -0.11 3.15
N PRO A 75 3.42 -0.16 4.23
CA PRO A 75 3.86 0.24 5.55
C PRO A 75 5.08 -0.52 6.07
N ARG A 76 5.97 0.18 6.78
CA ARG A 76 7.24 -0.39 7.24
C ARG A 76 7.12 -1.18 8.55
N ASP A 77 6.21 -0.78 9.43
CA ASP A 77 6.14 -1.28 10.81
C ASP A 77 5.39 -2.61 10.97
N GLY A 78 5.25 -3.39 9.90
CA GLY A 78 4.56 -4.68 9.94
C GLY A 78 3.06 -4.59 10.22
N ALA A 79 2.45 -3.41 10.05
CA ALA A 79 1.02 -3.20 10.23
C ALA A 79 0.15 -4.12 9.34
N LEU A 80 0.73 -4.68 8.28
CA LEU A 80 0.07 -5.62 7.36
C LEU A 80 0.40 -7.10 7.65
N ASP A 81 1.22 -7.43 8.65
CA ASP A 81 1.73 -8.79 8.85
C ASP A 81 0.63 -9.84 9.11
N LEU A 82 -0.50 -9.40 9.65
CA LEU A 82 -1.67 -10.25 9.95
C LEU A 82 -2.76 -10.18 8.88
N VAL A 83 -2.53 -9.45 7.79
CA VAL A 83 -3.51 -9.21 6.74
C VAL A 83 -3.04 -9.94 5.48
N PRO A 84 -3.89 -10.74 4.81
CA PRO A 84 -3.52 -11.39 3.57
C PRO A 84 -3.37 -10.34 2.46
N VAL A 85 -2.13 -9.95 2.15
CA VAL A 85 -1.82 -8.99 1.09
C VAL A 85 -1.43 -9.74 -0.18
N THR A 86 -2.07 -9.39 -1.29
CA THR A 86 -1.72 -9.89 -2.63
C THR A 86 -0.82 -8.89 -3.32
N PHE A 87 0.36 -9.35 -3.75
CA PHE A 87 1.29 -8.55 -4.53
C PHE A 87 1.28 -8.96 -6.00
N VAL A 88 1.25 -7.96 -6.89
CA VAL A 88 1.44 -8.10 -8.34
C VAL A 88 2.51 -7.08 -8.73
N ASP A 89 3.60 -7.53 -9.35
CA ASP A 89 4.74 -6.69 -9.77
C ASP A 89 5.27 -5.72 -8.70
N GLY A 90 5.42 -6.21 -7.47
CA GLY A 90 5.92 -5.41 -6.35
C GLY A 90 4.97 -4.29 -5.90
N LYS A 91 3.68 -4.41 -6.25
CA LYS A 91 2.61 -3.53 -5.82
C LYS A 91 1.49 -4.31 -5.15
N CYS A 92 0.71 -3.65 -4.31
CA CYS A 92 -0.56 -4.15 -3.80
C CYS A 92 -1.62 -3.03 -3.86
N ALA A 93 -2.88 -3.38 -4.04
CA ALA A 93 -3.98 -2.40 -3.91
C ALA A 93 -4.65 -2.53 -2.55
N CYS A 94 -5.06 -1.39 -2.02
CA CYS A 94 -5.94 -1.30 -0.86
C CYS A 94 -7.04 -0.27 -1.08
N GLU A 95 -8.05 -0.32 -0.23
CA GLU A 95 -9.05 0.73 -0.12
C GLU A 95 -8.93 1.46 1.21
N LEU A 96 -9.10 2.77 1.19
CA LEU A 96 -9.22 3.62 2.36
C LEU A 96 -10.65 4.09 2.47
N TRP A 97 -11.32 3.69 3.55
CA TRP A 97 -12.69 4.05 3.86
C TRP A 97 -12.68 5.03 5.03
N ASP A 98 -12.94 6.31 4.76
CA ASP A 98 -12.90 7.35 5.77
C ASP A 98 -14.30 7.76 6.22
N PHE A 99 -14.69 7.36 7.44
CA PHE A 99 -15.96 7.70 8.08
C PHE A 99 -15.89 8.92 9.01
N ARG A 100 -14.70 9.53 9.17
CA ARG A 100 -14.50 10.71 10.02
C ARG A 100 -15.10 11.97 9.41
N GLY A 101 -15.16 12.03 8.08
CA GLY A 101 -15.62 13.19 7.33
C GLY A 101 -17.12 13.45 7.47
N ARG A 102 -17.52 14.73 7.48
CA ARG A 102 -18.93 15.17 7.43
C ARG A 102 -19.42 15.20 5.98
N ARG A 103 -19.53 14.07 5.29
CA ARG A 103 -20.36 14.01 4.07
C ARG A 103 -21.79 13.68 4.47
N GLY A 104 -22.75 14.37 3.84
CA GLY A 104 -24.14 14.52 4.29
C GLY A 104 -25.02 13.26 4.38
N ARG A 105 -24.43 12.06 4.40
CA ARG A 105 -25.15 10.78 4.60
C ARG A 105 -24.50 9.85 5.62
N GLY A 106 -23.40 10.23 6.25
CA GLY A 106 -22.69 9.35 7.20
C GLY A 106 -22.05 8.11 6.54
N THR A 107 -21.84 8.13 5.22
CA THR A 107 -21.13 7.06 4.48
C THR A 107 -19.64 7.39 4.37
N ALA A 108 -18.81 6.37 4.13
CA ALA A 108 -17.37 6.55 3.95
C ALA A 108 -17.03 7.35 2.69
N ASP A 109 -15.94 8.13 2.75
CA ASP A 109 -15.18 8.50 1.58
C ASP A 109 -14.25 7.34 1.21
N VAL A 110 -14.58 6.61 0.15
CA VAL A 110 -13.84 5.43 -0.29
C VAL A 110 -12.86 5.80 -1.39
N ARG A 111 -11.58 5.52 -1.16
CA ARG A 111 -10.50 5.72 -2.13
C ARG A 111 -9.73 4.43 -2.33
N ARG A 112 -9.57 4.02 -3.58
CA ARG A 112 -8.66 2.93 -3.94
C ARG A 112 -7.26 3.49 -4.12
N LEU A 113 -6.28 2.84 -3.50
CA LEU A 113 -4.88 3.23 -3.51
C LEU A 113 -4.02 2.07 -4.01
N GLU A 114 -3.02 2.38 -4.82
CA GLU A 114 -1.96 1.44 -5.20
C GLU A 114 -0.72 1.75 -4.37
N LEU A 115 -0.22 0.73 -3.67
CA LEU A 115 0.97 0.83 -2.84
C LEU A 115 2.10 0.06 -3.48
N ARG A 116 3.27 0.67 -3.50
CA ARG A 116 4.50 0.09 -4.03
C ARG A 116 5.41 -0.32 -2.88
N VAL A 117 6.05 -1.47 -3.03
CA VAL A 117 7.01 -1.96 -2.04
C VAL A 117 8.21 -1.00 -2.01
N SER A 118 8.65 -0.61 -0.81
CA SER A 118 9.82 0.25 -0.61
C SER A 118 11.08 -0.58 -0.32
N ALA A 119 12.28 0.00 -0.50
CA ALA A 119 13.53 -0.65 -0.11
C ALA A 119 13.54 -1.05 1.37
N SER A 120 12.94 -0.23 2.24
CA SER A 120 12.75 -0.56 3.66
C SER A 120 11.83 -1.76 3.87
N THR A 121 10.75 -1.87 3.09
CA THR A 121 9.85 -3.03 3.15
C THR A 121 10.59 -4.30 2.74
N ILE A 122 11.37 -4.26 1.65
CA ILE A 122 12.18 -5.39 1.17
C ILE A 122 13.21 -5.80 2.22
N ALA A 123 13.94 -4.84 2.79
CA ALA A 123 14.97 -5.13 3.80
C ALA A 123 14.37 -5.79 5.05
N ARG A 124 13.17 -5.36 5.46
CA ARG A 124 12.43 -5.98 6.57
C ARG A 124 12.02 -7.42 6.27
N GLU A 125 11.43 -7.67 5.11
CA GLU A 125 11.04 -9.03 4.69
C GLU A 125 12.26 -9.95 4.61
N ALA A 126 13.36 -9.48 4.00
CA ALA A 126 14.60 -10.23 3.93
C ALA A 126 15.15 -10.58 5.32
N ARG A 127 15.04 -9.64 6.29
CA ARG A 127 15.41 -9.88 7.68
C ARG A 127 14.52 -10.94 8.34
N MET A 128 13.20 -10.87 8.18
CA MET A 128 12.28 -11.85 8.76
C MET A 128 12.49 -13.26 8.18
N ILE A 129 12.78 -13.37 6.88
CA ILE A 129 13.13 -14.63 6.24
C ILE A 129 14.45 -15.16 6.83
N ALA A 130 15.46 -14.31 6.96
CA ALA A 130 16.76 -14.69 7.53
C ALA A 130 16.65 -15.15 8.99
N GLU A 131 15.83 -14.48 9.81
CA GLU A 131 15.58 -14.86 11.21
C GLU A 131 14.90 -16.23 11.28
N ARG A 132 13.86 -16.48 10.46
CA ARG A 132 13.20 -17.80 10.37
C ARG A 132 14.13 -18.92 9.88
N MET A 133 15.11 -18.59 9.02
CA MET A 133 16.11 -19.56 8.55
C MET A 133 17.22 -19.80 9.58
N CYS A 134 17.59 -18.81 10.40
CA CYS A 134 18.54 -18.96 11.51
C CYS A 134 18.01 -19.90 12.60
N ASP A 135 16.70 -19.89 12.87
CA ASP A 135 16.07 -20.86 13.76
C ASP A 135 16.09 -22.29 13.19
N ALA A 136 16.42 -22.45 11.90
CA ALA A 136 16.31 -23.70 11.17
C ALA A 136 17.62 -24.45 10.89
N SER A 137 18.82 -23.84 10.80
CA SER A 137 20.04 -24.65 10.52
C SER A 137 21.39 -23.92 10.52
N ASP A 138 22.41 -24.67 10.95
CA ASP A 138 23.82 -24.80 10.49
C ASP A 138 24.59 -23.61 9.90
N GLU A 139 25.88 -23.59 10.26
CA GLU A 139 26.96 -22.64 9.92
C GLU A 139 27.01 -22.20 8.43
N ALA A 140 26.59 -23.04 7.48
CA ALA A 140 26.55 -22.72 6.05
C ALA A 140 25.48 -21.65 5.69
N ALA A 141 24.40 -21.53 6.47
CA ALA A 141 23.38 -20.50 6.25
C ALA A 141 23.88 -19.10 6.64
N VAL A 142 24.88 -19.01 7.52
CA VAL A 142 25.47 -17.74 7.99
C VAL A 142 26.36 -17.11 6.91
N GLU A 143 27.10 -17.91 6.13
CA GLU A 143 27.88 -17.39 5.00
C GLU A 143 26.99 -16.94 3.83
N ALA A 144 25.93 -17.70 3.52
CA ALA A 144 24.94 -17.28 2.53
C ALA A 144 24.24 -15.97 2.91
N ARG A 145 24.02 -15.74 4.21
CA ARG A 145 23.45 -14.49 4.77
C ARG A 145 24.35 -13.28 4.51
N ALA A 146 25.66 -13.40 4.63
CA ALA A 146 26.58 -12.29 4.38
C ALA A 146 26.52 -11.86 2.91
N LEU A 147 26.51 -12.82 1.99
CA LEU A 147 26.45 -12.57 0.54
C LEU A 147 25.10 -12.00 0.09
N ALA A 148 23.98 -12.54 0.61
CA ALA A 148 22.64 -12.07 0.23
C ALA A 148 22.35 -10.63 0.70
N LEU A 149 22.85 -10.24 1.88
CA LEU A 149 22.73 -8.87 2.39
C LEU A 149 23.56 -7.88 1.56
N GLU A 150 24.75 -8.30 1.13
CA GLU A 150 25.62 -7.49 0.28
C GLU A 150 25.02 -7.30 -1.12
N GLU A 151 24.46 -8.36 -1.73
CA GLU A 151 23.75 -8.27 -3.01
C GLU A 151 22.48 -7.42 -2.94
N ALA A 152 21.70 -7.52 -1.86
CA ALA A 152 20.51 -6.70 -1.66
C ALA A 152 20.86 -5.21 -1.50
N ALA A 153 21.93 -4.90 -0.77
CA ALA A 153 22.44 -3.54 -0.64
C ALA A 153 22.99 -3.00 -1.99
N LEU A 154 23.63 -3.85 -2.79
CA LEU A 154 24.13 -3.51 -4.12
C LEU A 154 22.98 -3.28 -5.13
N ALA A 155 21.91 -4.08 -5.04
CA ALA A 155 20.71 -3.92 -5.85
C ALA A 155 19.95 -2.62 -5.50
N ALA A 156 19.93 -2.25 -4.22
CA ALA A 156 19.31 -1.02 -3.74
C ALA A 156 20.12 0.25 -4.10
N THR A 157 21.43 0.13 -4.29
CA THR A 157 22.34 1.23 -4.68
C THR A 157 22.53 1.37 -6.19
N ARG A 158 21.99 0.44 -6.99
CA ARG A 158 22.11 0.48 -8.44
C ARG A 158 21.31 1.66 -9.00
N PRO A 159 21.95 2.63 -9.69
CA PRO A 159 21.23 3.74 -10.29
C PRO A 159 20.26 3.19 -11.35
N LEU A 160 19.01 3.67 -11.32
CA LEU A 160 18.01 3.38 -12.35
C LEU A 160 18.58 3.76 -13.71
N ARG A 161 18.99 2.75 -14.50
CA ARG A 161 19.29 2.97 -15.91
C ARG A 161 17.96 3.18 -16.61
N LEU A 162 17.61 4.44 -16.85
CA LEU A 162 16.63 4.82 -17.86
C LEU A 162 17.11 4.23 -19.19
N GLY A 163 16.57 3.08 -19.56
CA GLY A 163 16.71 2.54 -20.90
C GLY A 163 16.04 3.52 -21.84
N VAL A 164 16.84 4.37 -22.48
CA VAL A 164 16.40 5.22 -23.59
C VAL A 164 16.12 4.27 -24.76
N ALA A 165 14.90 3.72 -24.81
CA ALA A 165 14.34 3.24 -26.06
C ALA A 165 14.09 4.48 -26.92
N GLY A 166 14.76 4.54 -28.07
CA GLY A 166 14.91 5.73 -28.90
C GLY A 166 13.60 6.47 -29.15
N PHE A 167 13.55 7.71 -28.67
CA PHE A 167 12.62 8.72 -29.17
C PHE A 167 13.47 9.79 -29.84
N THR A 168 13.53 9.74 -31.17
CA THR A 168 14.05 10.83 -31.97
C THR A 168 13.22 12.08 -31.68
N ARG A 169 13.92 13.07 -31.15
CA ARG A 169 13.55 14.46 -30.97
C ARG A 169 12.76 14.99 -32.18
N ASP A 170 11.50 15.32 -31.97
CA ASP A 170 10.86 16.40 -32.72
C ASP A 170 10.35 17.43 -31.71
N ALA A 171 10.85 18.65 -31.87
CA ALA A 171 10.78 19.70 -30.87
C ALA A 171 9.42 20.42 -30.94
N ARG A 172 8.61 20.31 -29.89
CA ARG A 172 7.63 21.34 -29.52
C ARG A 172 7.57 21.48 -28.00
N GLU A 173 7.99 22.65 -27.51
CA GLU A 173 7.77 23.11 -26.14
C GLU A 173 6.29 23.05 -25.76
N PRO A 174 5.94 22.48 -24.59
CA PRO A 174 4.73 22.85 -23.89
C PRO A 174 5.08 23.79 -22.74
N THR A 175 4.63 25.03 -22.88
CA THR A 175 4.61 26.05 -21.83
C THR A 175 3.77 25.55 -20.66
N PHE A 176 4.41 25.21 -19.53
CA PHE A 176 3.68 24.94 -18.28
C PHE A 176 3.27 26.27 -17.63
N ARG A 177 2.00 26.65 -17.76
CA ARG A 177 1.37 27.66 -16.90
C ARG A 177 0.93 27.00 -15.60
N ASN A 178 1.55 27.43 -14.50
CA ASN A 178 1.15 27.12 -13.13
C ASN A 178 -0.32 27.50 -12.88
N ALA A 179 -1.11 26.53 -12.39
CA ALA A 179 -2.46 26.75 -11.87
C ALA A 179 -2.55 26.38 -10.38
N TRP A 180 -1.61 26.87 -9.56
CA TRP A 180 -1.63 26.73 -8.09
C TRP A 180 -1.09 27.99 -7.39
N SER A 181 -1.41 29.18 -7.92
CA SER A 181 -1.16 30.44 -7.21
C SER A 181 -2.23 31.47 -7.58
N ALA A 182 -3.36 31.43 -6.86
CA ALA A 182 -4.25 32.57 -6.60
C ALA A 182 -5.49 32.09 -5.83
N ARG A 183 -5.40 32.04 -4.51
CA ARG A 183 -6.54 32.23 -3.59
C ARG A 183 -6.02 32.95 -2.35
N GLU A 184 -5.84 34.25 -2.52
CA GLU A 184 -6.11 35.24 -1.47
C GLU A 184 -7.28 36.10 -1.98
#